data_AF-A0A7V0VDD4-F1
#
_entry.id   AF-A0A7V0VDD4-F1
#
_cell.length_a   1.000
_cell.length_b   1.000
_cell.length_c   1.000
_cell.angle_alpha   90.00
_cell.angle_beta   90.00
_cell.angle_gamma   90.00
#
_symmetry.space_group_name_H-M   'P 1'
#
loop_
_entity.id
_entity.type
_entity.pdbx_description
1 polymer ?
#
loop_
_entity_poly.entity_id
_entity_poly.type
_entity_poly.pdbx_seq_one_letter_code
_entity_poly.pdbx_strand_id
1 'polypeptide(L)' 'MKLSDEEKRILLQIARKSIEEEFGKTTVNFNQDFPETLNLKCGVFVTLSIDDELRGCISYIVV' A
#
# COMPACT_ATOMS: atom_id res chain seq x y z
N MET A 1 -0.43 -16.72 1.41
CA MET A 1 -1.02 -15.92 2.50
C MET A 1 -2.38 -15.42 2.03
N LYS A 2 -3.42 -15.45 2.88
CA LYS A 2 -4.76 -14.97 2.51
C LYS A 2 -5.06 -13.72 3.35
N LEU A 3 -5.17 -12.58 2.69
CA LEU A 3 -5.58 -11.32 3.31
C LEU A 3 -7.11 -11.24 3.38
N SER A 4 -7.64 -10.79 4.52
CA SER A 4 -9.02 -10.35 4.69
C SER A 4 -9.29 -9.08 3.87
N ASP A 5 -10.56 -8.79 3.63
CA ASP A 5 -10.93 -7.58 2.88
C ASP A 5 -10.57 -6.29 3.63
N GLU A 6 -10.55 -6.33 4.97
CA GLU A 6 -10.13 -5.19 5.78
C GLU A 6 -8.63 -4.94 5.66
N GLU A 7 -7.81 -5.99 5.74
CA GLU A 7 -6.36 -5.89 5.52
C GLU A 7 -6.02 -5.36 4.12
N LYS A 8 -6.76 -5.78 3.08
CA LYS A 8 -6.60 -5.22 1.72
C LYS A 8 -6.91 -3.73 1.68
N ARG A 9 -7.99 -3.29 2.34
CA ARG A 9 -8.33 -1.86 2.42
C ARG A 9 -7.25 -1.07 3.13
N ILE A 10 -6.71 -1.58 4.24
CA ILE A 10 -5.61 -0.95 4.97
C ILE A 10 -4.40 -0.75 4.04
N LEU A 11 -3.98 -1.80 3.31
CA LEU A 11 -2.86 -1.70 2.37
C LEU A 11 -3.10 -0.67 1.25
N LEU A 12 -4.29 -0.63 0.67
CA LEU A 12 -4.65 0.36 -0.36
C LEU A 12 -4.66 1.79 0.20
N GLN A 13 -5.14 1.97 1.44
CA GLN A 13 -5.12 3.28 2.11
C GLN A 13 -3.71 3.75 2.40
N ILE A 14 -2.83 2.85 2.90
CA ILE A 14 -1.42 3.16 3.12
C ILE A 14 -0.78 3.58 1.79
N ALA A 15 -0.93 2.78 0.73
CA ALA A 15 -0.36 3.09 -0.57
C ALA A 15 -0.83 4.47 -1.08
N ARG A 16 -2.12 4.77 -0.98
CA ARG A 16 -2.67 6.06 -1.40
C ARG A 16 -2.14 7.22 -0.57
N LYS A 17 -2.18 7.12 0.76
CA LYS A 17 -1.75 8.21 1.64
C LYS A 17 -0.25 8.46 1.55
N SER A 18 0.57 7.42 1.37
CA SER A 18 2.01 7.57 1.15
C SER A 18 2.31 8.33 -0.13
N ILE A 19 1.55 8.08 -1.20
CA ILE A 19 1.66 8.88 -2.44
C ILE A 19 1.24 10.33 -2.16
N GLU A 20 0.11 10.55 -1.48
CA GLU A 20 -0.39 11.90 -1.15
C GLU A 20 0.56 12.71 -0.26
N GLU A 21 1.29 12.04 0.65
CA GLU A 21 2.32 12.63 1.52
C GLU A 21 3.50 13.19 0.73
N GLU A 22 3.99 12.48 -0.29
CA GLU A 22 5.04 12.97 -1.20
C GLU A 22 4.62 14.24 -1.97
N PHE A 23 3.32 14.46 -2.14
CA PHE A 23 2.76 15.69 -2.71
C PHE A 23 2.35 16.73 -1.66
N GLY A 24 2.70 16.53 -0.38
CA GLY A 24 2.42 17.45 0.71
C GLY A 24 0.93 17.58 1.08
N LYS A 25 0.10 16.60 0.70
CA LYS A 25 -1.36 16.65 0.94
C LYS A 25 -1.78 16.06 2.27
N THR A 26 -0.99 15.15 2.82
CA THR A 26 -1.29 14.45 4.08
C THR A 26 0.01 13.97 4.75
N THR A 27 -0.12 13.36 5.92
CA THR A 27 0.97 12.69 6.62
C THR A 27 0.52 11.28 6.99
N VAL A 28 1.35 10.27 6.68
CA VAL A 28 1.01 8.88 7.01
C VAL A 28 1.50 8.57 8.41
N ASN A 29 0.58 8.20 9.30
CA ASN A 29 0.96 7.71 10.62
C ASN A 29 1.20 6.20 10.58
N PHE A 30 2.47 5.80 10.65
CA PHE A 30 2.87 4.40 10.81
C PHE A 30 3.03 3.96 12.28
N ASN A 31 2.93 4.89 13.24
CA ASN A 31 2.98 4.59 14.68
C ASN A 31 1.61 4.13 15.20
N GLN A 32 1.08 3.07 14.60
CA GLN A 32 -0.16 2.42 15.01
C GLN A 32 -0.02 0.91 14.86
N ASP A 33 -0.84 0.16 15.61
CA ASP A 33 -0.85 -1.29 15.48
C ASP A 33 -1.51 -1.72 14.17
N PHE A 34 -0.84 -2.61 13.44
CA PHE A 34 -1.36 -3.27 12.25
C PHE A 34 -1.60 -4.75 12.54
N PRO A 35 -2.55 -5.40 11.84
CA PRO A 35 -2.69 -6.86 11.89
C PRO A 35 -1.33 -7.55 11.65
N GLU A 36 -1.02 -8.59 12.45
CA GLU A 36 0.28 -9.28 12.41
C GLU A 36 0.66 -9.78 11.00
N THR A 37 -0.35 -10.20 10.25
CA THR A 37 -0.30 -10.56 8.83
C THR A 37 0.35 -9.47 7.97
N LEU A 38 0.03 -8.20 8.18
CA LEU A 38 0.56 -7.08 7.40
C LEU A 38 2.00 -6.71 7.77
N ASN A 39 2.50 -7.21 8.91
CA ASN A 39 3.88 -7.01 9.36
C ASN A 39 4.83 -8.11 8.85
N LEU A 40 4.31 -9.11 8.13
CA LEU A 40 5.14 -10.15 7.52
C LEU A 40 5.99 -9.58 6.38
N LYS A 41 7.29 -9.86 6.41
CA LYS A 41 8.19 -9.52 5.30
C LYS A 41 7.75 -10.27 4.05
N CYS A 42 7.32 -9.52 3.04
CA CYS A 42 6.90 -10.06 1.75
C CYS A 42 7.17 -9.06 0.62
N GLY A 43 7.18 -9.57 -0.61
CA GLY A 43 7.20 -8.71 -1.79
C GLY A 43 5.84 -8.04 -2.02
N VAL A 44 5.85 -6.86 -2.62
CA VAL A 44 4.63 -6.09 -2.92
C VAL A 44 4.75 -5.40 -4.27
N PHE A 45 3.61 -5.24 -4.94
CA PHE A 45 3.45 -4.50 -6.18
C PHE A 45 2.37 -3.44 -5.96
N VAL A 46 2.62 -2.20 -6.37
CA VAL A 46 1.65 -1.11 -6.34
C VAL A 46 1.43 -0.64 -7.77
N THR A 47 0.19 -0.72 -8.25
CA THR A 47 -0.22 -0.24 -9.56
C THR A 47 -1.15 0.96 -9.40
N LEU A 48 -0.92 1.99 -10.20
CA LEU A 48 -1.80 3.14 -10.37
C LEU A 48 -2.42 3.07 -11.76
N SER A 49 -3.73 3.29 -11.83
CA SER A 49 -4.47 3.43 -13.09
C SER A 49 -5.30 4.72 -13.11
N ILE A 50 -5.50 5.26 -14.30
CA ILE A 50 -6.39 6.39 -14.59
C ILE A 50 -7.24 5.97 -15.78
N ASP A 51 -8.57 6.03 -15.65
CA ASP A 51 -9.51 5.60 -16.70
C ASP A 51 -9.22 4.17 -17.21
N ASP A 52 -8.99 3.26 -16.27
CA ASP A 52 -8.58 1.85 -16.50
C ASP A 52 -7.24 1.65 -17.24
N GLU A 53 -6.53 2.72 -17.58
CA GLU A 53 -5.22 2.69 -18.22
C GLU A 53 -4.07 2.72 -17.20
N LEU A 54 -2.98 2.01 -17.49
CA LEU A 54 -1.80 1.95 -16.62
C LEU A 54 -1.14 3.33 -16.51
N ARG A 55 -1.08 3.87 -15.29
CA ARG A 55 -0.37 5.12 -14.97
C ARG A 55 1.01 4.89 -14.38
N GLY A 56 1.22 3.76 -13.72
CA GLY A 56 2.52 3.37 -13.17
C GLY A 56 2.43 2.09 -12.36
N CYS A 57 3.51 1.32 -12.33
CA CYS A 57 3.62 0.12 -11.51
C CYS A 57 5.05 0.00 -10.97
N ILE A 58 5.19 -0.14 -9.66
CA ILE A 58 6.47 -0.32 -8.96
C ILE A 58 6.34 -1.52 -8.03
N SER A 59 7.45 -2.24 -7.85
CA SER A 59 7.49 -3.46 -7.06
C SER A 59 8.76 -3.58 -6.24
N TYR A 60 8.64 -4.25 -5.11
CA TYR A 60 9.76 -4.76 -4.35
C TYR A 60 9.61 -6.27 -4.18
N ILE A 61 10.61 -7.02 -4.63
CA ILE A 61 10.65 -8.48 -4.51
C ILE A 61 11.62 -8.80 -3.37
N VAL A 62 11.14 -9.58 -2.41
CA VAL A 62 11.98 -10.13 -1.35
C VAL A 62 12.49 -11.49 -1.82
N VAL A 63 13.81 -11.62 -1.97
CA VAL A 63 14.53 -12.87 -2.28
C VAL A 63 14.99 -13.53 -0.99
#